data_AF-A0A9E1K7Z9-F1
#
_entry.id   AF-A0A9E1K7Z9-F1
#
_cell.length_a   1.000
_cell.length_b   1.000
_cell.length_c   1.000
_cell.angle_alpha   90.00
_cell.angle_beta   90.00
_cell.angle_gamma   90.00
#
_symmetry.space_group_name_H-M   'P 1'
#
loop_
_entity.id
_entity.type
_entity.pdbx_description
1 polymer ?
#
loop_
_entity_poly.entity_id
_entity_poly.type
_entity_poly.pdbx_seq_one_letter_code
_entity_poly.pdbx_strand_id
1 'polypeptide(L)'
;MSDERYFSFKKVQIEKFLKEEFKKKFKSNGKISLRKRQKFVVETTRKIAKRFGKDVLVLIDFSKNGFCTVVSPTHTESTEKGKLIKSFSHPQVFYTSHCVDRFSKRTQSHDNCIITLDAFFNTALTTFGENNGFLTCPDGVFAYELIESRLIVKTYINFDLLSDDQIKQFYGFGMISMLPKEYTANDILGADFVLSGEHDEFIDKSGV
;
A
#
# COMPACT_ATOMS: atom_id res chain seq x y z
N MET A 1 7.47 34.23 0.39
CA MET A 1 6.34 33.64 -0.37
C MET A 1 6.29 32.18 0.04
N SER A 2 5.38 31.86 0.96
CA SER A 2 5.51 30.77 1.93
C SER A 2 5.57 29.39 1.27
N ASP A 3 6.35 28.49 1.86
CA ASP A 3 6.71 27.17 1.33
C ASP A 3 5.52 26.32 0.83
N GLU A 4 4.30 26.59 1.31
CA GLU A 4 3.06 25.99 0.82
C GLU A 4 2.75 26.26 -0.66
N ARG A 5 2.97 27.49 -1.15
CA ARG A 5 2.77 27.81 -2.57
C ARG A 5 3.80 27.12 -3.45
N TYR A 6 5.04 27.02 -2.95
CA TYR A 6 6.12 26.30 -3.62
C TYR A 6 5.87 24.79 -3.64
N PHE A 7 5.39 24.22 -2.53
CA PHE A 7 5.00 22.81 -2.46
C PHE A 7 3.80 22.51 -3.34
N SER A 8 2.77 23.35 -3.33
CA SER A 8 1.59 23.18 -4.20
C SER A 8 1.96 23.20 -5.68
N PHE A 9 2.86 24.10 -6.07
CA PHE A 9 3.40 24.13 -7.43
C PHE A 9 4.22 22.88 -7.76
N LYS A 10 5.11 22.45 -6.87
CA LYS A 10 5.87 21.18 -7.02
C LYS A 10 4.95 19.97 -7.12
N LYS A 11 3.88 19.92 -6.31
CA LYS A 11 2.88 18.86 -6.31
C LYS A 11 2.24 18.73 -7.69
N VAL A 12 1.80 19.84 -8.29
CA VAL A 12 1.25 19.83 -9.66
C VAL A 12 2.26 19.31 -10.68
N GLN A 13 3.53 19.70 -10.57
CA GLN A 13 4.59 19.21 -11.46
C GLN A 13 4.86 17.71 -11.30
N ILE A 14 4.91 17.23 -10.06
CA ILE A 14 5.12 15.81 -9.73
C ILE A 14 3.94 14.97 -10.25
N GLU A 15 2.70 15.42 -9.99
CA GLU A 15 1.49 14.75 -10.47
C GLU A 15 1.45 14.68 -12.00
N LYS A 16 1.82 15.75 -12.70
CA LYS A 16 1.91 15.75 -14.17
C LYS A 16 2.96 14.77 -14.66
N PHE A 17 4.16 14.81 -14.07
CA PHE A 17 5.25 13.89 -14.41
C PHE A 17 4.84 12.43 -14.21
N LEU A 18 4.17 12.12 -13.09
CA LEU A 18 3.67 10.79 -12.77
C LEU A 18 2.64 10.30 -13.78
N LYS A 19 1.66 11.12 -14.12
CA LYS A 19 0.65 10.79 -15.13
C LYS A 19 1.29 10.50 -16.49
N GLU A 20 2.32 11.26 -16.88
CA GLU A 20 3.07 10.99 -18.10
C GLU A 20 3.85 9.67 -18.05
N GLU A 21 4.57 9.41 -16.95
CA GLU A 21 5.31 8.15 -16.78
C GLU A 21 4.38 6.93 -16.71
N PHE A 22 3.22 7.07 -16.07
CA PHE A 22 2.20 6.03 -16.02
C PHE A 22 1.68 5.71 -17.42
N LYS A 23 1.28 6.72 -18.20
CA LYS A 23 0.83 6.55 -19.59
C LYS A 23 1.90 5.95 -20.51
N LYS A 24 3.17 6.31 -20.30
CA LYS A 24 4.29 5.70 -21.06
C LYS A 24 4.43 4.22 -20.78
N LYS A 25 4.27 3.80 -19.52
CA LYS A 25 4.46 2.41 -19.08
C LYS A 25 3.23 1.54 -19.33
N PHE A 26 2.05 2.07 -19.05
CA PHE A 26 0.76 1.39 -19.12
C PHE A 26 -0.08 2.05 -20.21
N LYS A 27 0.01 1.48 -21.42
CA LYS A 27 -0.69 1.97 -22.61
C LYS A 27 -2.15 1.49 -22.70
N SER A 28 -2.52 0.46 -21.95
CA SER A 28 -3.87 -0.10 -21.93
C SER A 28 -4.50 0.08 -20.54
N ASN A 29 -5.83 0.25 -20.51
CA ASN A 29 -6.64 0.31 -19.29
C ASN A 29 -6.84 -1.09 -18.66
N GLY A 30 -5.99 -2.05 -19.01
CA GLY A 30 -6.06 -3.40 -18.46
C GLY A 30 -5.58 -3.44 -17.01
N LYS A 31 -6.03 -4.45 -16.26
CA LYS A 31 -5.61 -4.66 -14.87
C LYS A 31 -4.09 -4.80 -14.79
N ILE A 32 -3.44 -3.99 -13.95
CA ILE A 32 -1.99 -4.01 -13.76
C ILE A 32 -1.67 -5.00 -12.64
N SER A 33 -0.87 -6.02 -12.95
CA SER A 33 -0.44 -7.01 -11.96
C SER A 33 0.43 -6.39 -10.86
N LEU A 34 0.37 -6.95 -9.66
CA LEU A 34 1.11 -6.47 -8.50
C LEU A 34 2.62 -6.30 -8.78
N ARG A 35 3.24 -7.28 -9.44
CA ARG A 35 4.66 -7.22 -9.82
C ARG A 35 4.97 -6.01 -10.70
N LYS A 36 4.07 -5.66 -11.63
CA LYS A 36 4.22 -4.47 -12.48
C LYS A 36 4.05 -3.19 -11.66
N ARG A 37 3.12 -3.18 -10.70
CA ARG A 37 2.92 -2.05 -9.77
C ARG A 37 4.17 -1.81 -8.92
N GLN A 38 4.70 -2.84 -8.26
CA GLN A 38 5.94 -2.79 -7.48
C GLN A 38 7.11 -2.24 -8.30
N LYS A 39 7.34 -2.80 -9.50
CA LYS A 39 8.39 -2.33 -10.39
C LYS A 39 8.21 -0.86 -10.78
N PHE A 40 6.97 -0.46 -11.09
CA PHE A 40 6.67 0.93 -11.43
C PHE A 40 6.89 1.88 -10.26
N VAL A 41 6.43 1.55 -9.04
CA VAL A 41 6.64 2.36 -7.83
C VAL A 41 8.14 2.54 -7.61
N VAL A 42 8.94 1.48 -7.62
CA VAL A 42 10.40 1.55 -7.41
C VAL A 42 11.09 2.41 -8.48
N GLU A 43 10.79 2.19 -9.76
CA GLU A 43 11.36 2.98 -10.87
C GLU A 43 10.99 4.47 -10.74
N THR A 44 9.74 4.74 -10.42
CA THR A 44 9.16 6.09 -10.37
C THR A 44 9.65 6.86 -9.15
N THR A 45 9.67 6.24 -7.97
CA THR A 45 10.25 6.83 -6.75
C THR A 45 11.69 7.25 -6.99
N ARG A 46 12.50 6.42 -7.70
CA ARG A 46 13.87 6.79 -8.06
C ARG A 46 13.94 8.01 -9.00
N LYS A 47 13.07 8.08 -10.01
CA LYS A 47 13.02 9.23 -10.93
C LYS A 47 12.59 10.51 -10.22
N ILE A 48 11.60 10.42 -9.33
CA ILE A 48 11.10 11.54 -8.54
C ILE A 48 12.16 12.01 -7.56
N ALA A 49 12.82 11.09 -6.86
CA ALA A 49 13.91 11.42 -5.96
C ALA A 49 15.04 12.19 -6.65
N LYS A 50 15.37 11.82 -7.89
CA LYS A 50 16.38 12.52 -8.71
C LYS A 50 15.93 13.91 -9.17
N ARG A 51 14.65 14.10 -9.45
CA ARG A 51 14.13 15.33 -10.08
C ARG A 51 13.58 16.35 -9.08
N PHE A 52 13.01 15.88 -7.99
CA PHE A 52 12.22 16.70 -7.06
C PHE A 52 12.72 16.64 -5.60
N GLY A 53 13.52 15.63 -5.24
CA GLY A 53 14.07 15.43 -3.89
C GLY A 53 13.70 14.07 -3.28
N LYS A 54 14.58 13.54 -2.41
CA LYS A 54 14.41 12.24 -1.72
C LYS A 54 13.31 12.25 -0.65
N ASP A 55 12.85 13.44 -0.31
CA ASP A 55 11.85 13.76 0.68
C ASP A 55 10.41 13.73 0.12
N VAL A 56 10.20 13.27 -1.11
CA VAL A 56 8.87 13.15 -1.69
C VAL A 56 8.42 11.69 -1.65
N LEU A 57 7.36 11.42 -0.89
CA LEU A 57 6.62 10.17 -0.96
C LEU A 57 5.42 10.33 -1.90
N VAL A 58 5.21 9.35 -2.78
CA VAL A 58 4.11 9.35 -3.73
C VAL A 58 3.28 8.11 -3.53
N LEU A 59 1.99 8.31 -3.33
CA LEU A 59 0.98 7.27 -3.26
C LEU A 59 0.30 7.16 -4.62
N ILE A 60 0.37 5.99 -5.26
CA ILE A 60 -0.11 5.78 -6.63
C ILE A 60 -1.33 4.88 -6.60
N ASP A 61 -2.48 5.43 -7.01
CA ASP A 61 -3.73 4.69 -7.20
C ASP A 61 -3.75 4.12 -8.61
N PHE A 62 -3.45 2.82 -8.71
CA PHE A 62 -3.42 2.08 -9.97
C PHE A 62 -4.83 1.85 -10.54
N SER A 63 -5.88 1.91 -9.73
CA SER A 63 -7.27 1.78 -10.18
C SER A 63 -7.76 3.02 -10.93
N LYS A 64 -7.22 4.21 -10.58
CA LYS A 64 -7.57 5.49 -11.18
C LYS A 64 -6.55 5.98 -12.20
N ASN A 65 -6.01 5.06 -13.02
CA ASN A 65 -5.02 5.37 -14.07
C ASN A 65 -3.78 6.14 -13.56
N GLY A 66 -3.30 5.79 -12.36
CA GLY A 66 -2.12 6.42 -11.77
C GLY A 66 -2.40 7.79 -11.16
N PHE A 67 -3.65 8.07 -10.76
CA PHE A 67 -3.92 9.19 -9.86
C PHE A 67 -3.01 9.04 -8.64
N CYS A 68 -2.36 10.12 -8.24
CA CYS A 68 -1.41 10.07 -7.15
C CYS A 68 -1.69 11.14 -6.10
N THR A 69 -1.51 10.77 -4.85
CA THR A 69 -1.45 11.72 -3.74
C THR A 69 0.02 11.88 -3.34
N VAL A 70 0.51 13.11 -3.33
CA VAL A 70 1.88 13.44 -2.97
C VAL A 70 1.95 13.84 -1.49
N VAL A 71 2.92 13.28 -0.79
CA VAL A 71 3.20 13.47 0.63
C VAL A 71 4.66 13.99 0.71
N SER A 72 4.84 15.25 1.09
CA SER A 72 6.15 15.91 1.23
C SER A 72 6.42 16.20 2.70
N PRO A 73 7.67 16.46 3.13
CA PRO A 73 7.93 16.95 4.46
C PRO A 73 7.13 18.24 4.68
N THR A 74 6.07 18.11 5.46
CA THR A 74 5.59 19.16 6.34
C THR A 74 6.79 19.70 7.15
N HIS A 75 7.18 20.95 6.88
CA HIS A 75 8.20 21.68 7.65
C HIS A 75 7.72 22.04 9.07
N THR A 76 6.45 21.79 9.39
CA THR A 76 5.84 22.05 10.68
C THR A 76 5.75 20.76 11.49
N GLU A 77 6.61 20.57 12.50
CA GLU A 77 6.38 19.55 13.53
C GLU A 77 4.98 19.80 14.13
N SER A 78 4.07 18.82 14.02
CA SER A 78 2.74 18.98 14.62
C SER A 78 2.91 18.72 16.11
N THR A 79 2.69 19.74 16.91
CA THR A 79 3.00 19.78 18.34
C THR A 79 1.97 19.10 19.25
N GLU A 80 0.85 18.55 18.76
CA GLU A 80 -0.21 18.06 19.67
C GLU A 80 -1.00 16.83 19.18
N LYS A 81 -0.34 15.83 18.57
CA LYS A 81 -1.02 14.57 18.17
C LYS A 81 -0.36 13.33 18.76
N GLY A 82 -0.21 13.27 20.09
CA GLY A 82 0.28 12.08 20.81
C GLY A 82 1.70 11.64 20.41
N LYS A 83 2.19 10.54 21.01
CA LYS A 83 3.50 9.95 20.66
C LYS A 83 3.41 9.31 19.26
N LEU A 84 3.63 10.09 18.22
CA LEU A 84 3.89 9.61 16.86
C LEU A 84 5.35 9.21 16.74
N ILE A 85 5.58 8.05 16.12
CA ILE A 85 6.88 7.46 15.91
C ILE A 85 7.15 7.51 14.40
N LYS A 86 8.27 8.11 14.01
CA LYS A 86 8.62 8.29 12.59
C LYS A 86 9.10 6.97 11.98
N SER A 87 8.69 6.69 10.74
CA SER A 87 9.27 5.60 9.95
C SER A 87 10.75 5.86 9.64
N PHE A 88 11.56 4.79 9.59
CA PHE A 88 12.97 4.88 9.18
C PHE A 88 13.11 4.98 7.66
N SER A 89 12.24 4.29 6.92
CA SER A 89 12.28 4.18 5.47
C SER A 89 11.64 5.37 4.77
N HIS A 90 10.60 5.96 5.38
CA HIS A 90 9.82 7.04 4.78
C HIS A 90 9.65 8.20 5.74
N PRO A 91 10.37 9.33 5.55
CA PRO A 91 10.32 10.47 6.48
C PRO A 91 8.93 11.10 6.70
N GLN A 92 7.97 10.79 5.85
CA GLN A 92 6.61 11.34 5.84
C GLN A 92 5.56 10.35 6.38
N VAL A 93 6.00 9.16 6.80
CA VAL A 93 5.16 8.13 7.40
C VAL A 93 5.38 8.12 8.90
N PHE A 94 4.28 8.13 9.64
CA PHE A 94 4.28 8.09 11.10
C PHE A 94 3.43 6.93 11.58
N TYR A 95 3.95 6.19 12.55
CA TYR A 95 3.21 5.20 13.31
C TYR A 95 2.70 5.83 14.59
N THR A 96 1.46 5.53 14.99
CA THR A 96 1.05 5.84 16.36
C THR A 96 1.81 4.94 17.34
N SER A 97 2.17 5.45 18.53
CA SER A 97 2.71 4.64 19.64
C SER A 97 1.87 3.38 19.87
N HIS A 98 0.54 3.54 19.89
CA HIS A 98 -0.40 2.44 20.01
C HIS A 98 -0.24 1.36 18.92
N CYS A 99 0.04 1.74 17.67
CA CYS A 99 0.35 0.78 16.60
C CYS A 99 1.60 -0.04 16.92
N VAL A 100 2.68 0.64 17.32
CA VAL A 100 3.97 0.00 17.61
C VAL A 100 3.86 -0.89 18.85
N ASP A 101 3.22 -0.42 19.92
CA ASP A 101 3.03 -1.17 21.17
C ASP A 101 2.21 -2.45 20.95
N ARG A 102 1.13 -2.37 20.17
CA ARG A 102 0.32 -3.56 19.82
C ARG A 102 1.10 -4.54 18.97
N PHE A 103 1.87 -4.04 18.00
CA PHE A 103 2.70 -4.89 17.15
C PHE A 103 3.74 -5.64 17.99
N SER A 104 4.50 -4.92 18.82
CA SER A 104 5.52 -5.49 19.71
C SER A 104 4.95 -6.57 20.64
N LYS A 105 3.81 -6.29 21.29
CA LYS A 105 3.15 -7.27 22.18
C LYS A 105 2.73 -8.55 21.46
N ARG A 106 2.31 -8.44 20.19
CA ARG A 106 1.85 -9.58 19.39
C ARG A 106 2.99 -10.40 18.80
N THR A 107 4.07 -9.73 18.38
CA THR A 107 5.23 -10.42 17.80
C THR A 107 6.19 -10.97 18.85
N GLN A 108 5.99 -10.66 20.13
CA GLN A 108 6.87 -11.03 21.26
C GLN A 108 8.35 -10.70 20.97
N SER A 109 8.59 -9.73 20.09
CA SER A 109 9.93 -9.40 19.61
C SER A 109 10.54 -8.29 20.44
N HIS A 110 11.82 -8.47 20.75
CA HIS A 110 12.67 -7.46 21.37
C HIS A 110 13.35 -6.58 20.31
N ASP A 111 13.12 -6.87 19.02
CA ASP A 111 13.68 -6.13 17.90
C ASP A 111 12.96 -4.80 17.69
N ASN A 112 13.63 -3.93 16.93
CA ASN A 112 13.05 -2.64 16.55
C ASN A 112 11.86 -2.87 15.60
N CYS A 113 10.66 -2.92 16.19
CA CYS A 113 9.39 -3.13 15.52
C CYS A 113 9.13 -2.18 14.34
N ILE A 114 9.73 -0.99 14.36
CA ILE A 114 9.60 0.00 13.28
C ILE A 114 10.26 -0.51 11.99
N ILE A 115 11.41 -1.19 12.09
CA ILE A 115 12.13 -1.74 10.92
C ILE A 115 11.28 -2.81 10.24
N THR A 116 10.66 -3.69 11.04
CA THR A 116 9.78 -4.74 10.53
C THR A 116 8.52 -4.14 9.89
N LEU A 117 7.88 -3.17 10.55
CA LEU A 117 6.72 -2.46 10.01
C LEU A 117 7.05 -1.77 8.69
N ASP A 118 8.22 -1.13 8.58
CA ASP A 118 8.68 -0.49 7.35
C ASP A 118 8.87 -1.50 6.20
N ALA A 119 9.42 -2.68 6.49
CA ALA A 119 9.59 -3.73 5.50
C ALA A 119 8.24 -4.17 4.90
N PHE A 120 7.23 -4.40 5.76
CA PHE A 120 5.87 -4.73 5.34
C PHE A 120 5.20 -3.57 4.60
N PHE A 121 5.39 -2.34 5.09
CA PHE A 121 4.79 -1.13 4.55
C PHE A 121 5.23 -0.86 3.10
N ASN A 122 6.50 -1.15 2.75
CA ASN A 122 7.01 -0.99 1.37
C ASN A 122 6.20 -1.79 0.34
N THR A 123 5.79 -3.00 0.72
CA THR A 123 4.92 -3.84 -0.11
C THR A 123 3.50 -3.29 -0.11
N ALA A 124 3.00 -2.88 1.07
CA ALA A 124 1.65 -2.35 1.25
C ALA A 124 1.37 -1.08 0.44
N LEU A 125 2.37 -0.21 0.23
CA LEU A 125 2.26 1.01 -0.58
C LEU A 125 1.72 0.75 -2.00
N THR A 126 1.97 -0.43 -2.56
CA THR A 126 1.53 -0.78 -3.92
C THR A 126 0.04 -1.09 -4.04
N THR A 127 -0.65 -1.11 -2.91
CA THR A 127 -2.08 -1.42 -2.76
C THR A 127 -2.91 -0.16 -2.51
N PHE A 128 -2.26 1.00 -2.48
CA PHE A 128 -2.94 2.28 -2.32
C PHE A 128 -4.03 2.47 -3.38
N GLY A 129 -5.22 2.85 -2.92
CA GLY A 129 -6.40 3.04 -3.77
C GLY A 129 -7.27 1.79 -3.96
N GLU A 130 -6.80 0.59 -3.59
CA GLU A 130 -7.60 -0.63 -3.67
C GLU A 130 -8.62 -0.72 -2.53
N ASN A 131 -8.21 -0.36 -1.31
CA ASN A 131 -9.07 -0.30 -0.13
C ASN A 131 -8.93 1.07 0.55
N ASN A 132 -10.03 1.81 0.65
CA ASN A 132 -10.02 3.14 1.27
C ASN A 132 -9.62 3.05 2.75
N GLY A 133 -8.56 3.76 3.13
CA GLY A 133 -8.04 3.77 4.51
C GLY A 133 -7.24 2.53 4.91
N PHE A 134 -7.03 1.57 4.00
CA PHE A 134 -6.27 0.35 4.28
C PHE A 134 -5.22 0.07 3.22
N LEU A 135 -4.07 -0.46 3.65
CA LEU A 135 -3.02 -0.98 2.78
C LEU A 135 -2.73 -2.43 3.16
N THR A 136 -2.58 -3.29 2.17
CA THR A 136 -2.46 -4.74 2.40
C THR A 136 -1.07 -5.25 2.01
N CYS A 137 -0.51 -6.11 2.83
CA CYS A 137 0.70 -6.88 2.52
C CYS A 137 0.46 -8.36 2.86
N PRO A 138 1.37 -9.26 2.47
CA PRO A 138 1.20 -10.68 2.80
C PRO A 138 1.06 -10.93 4.30
N ASP A 139 1.79 -10.18 5.11
CA ASP A 139 1.83 -10.37 6.57
C ASP A 139 0.62 -9.77 7.31
N GLY A 140 -0.20 -8.95 6.64
CA GLY A 140 -1.33 -8.28 7.28
C GLY A 140 -1.79 -6.97 6.63
N VAL A 141 -2.53 -6.18 7.40
CA VAL A 141 -3.22 -4.98 6.94
C VAL A 141 -2.88 -3.77 7.81
N PHE A 142 -2.50 -2.68 7.15
CA PHE A 142 -2.29 -1.37 7.75
C PHE A 142 -3.56 -0.52 7.63
N ALA A 143 -4.04 0.02 8.74
CA ALA A 143 -5.04 1.08 8.72
C ALA A 143 -4.34 2.45 8.79
N TYR A 144 -4.66 3.35 7.87
CA TYR A 144 -4.01 4.65 7.77
C TYR A 144 -5.00 5.81 7.63
N GLU A 145 -4.50 7.01 7.90
CA GLU A 145 -5.17 8.26 7.58
C GLU A 145 -4.18 9.26 6.97
N LEU A 146 -4.66 10.09 6.05
CA LEU A 146 -3.90 11.20 5.50
C LEU A 146 -4.26 12.49 6.25
N ILE A 147 -3.35 12.98 7.08
CA ILE A 147 -3.53 14.21 7.87
C ILE A 147 -2.48 15.20 7.44
N GLU A 148 -2.88 16.40 7.00
CA GLU A 148 -1.96 17.48 6.60
C GLU A 148 -0.88 17.01 5.60
N SER A 149 -1.26 16.14 4.65
CA SER A 149 -0.34 15.54 3.68
C SER A 149 0.76 14.66 4.29
N ARG A 150 0.51 14.07 5.47
CA ARG A 150 1.30 12.98 6.09
C ARG A 150 0.48 11.69 6.11
N LEU A 151 1.16 10.55 5.98
CA LEU A 151 0.51 9.26 6.14
C LEU A 151 0.71 8.77 7.58
N ILE A 152 -0.39 8.68 8.32
CA ILE A 152 -0.40 8.25 9.72
C ILE A 152 -0.99 6.84 9.79
N VAL A 153 -0.15 5.88 10.15
CA VAL A 153 -0.53 4.49 10.41
C VAL A 153 -1.10 4.40 11.82
N LYS A 154 -2.39 4.11 11.91
CA LYS A 154 -3.13 4.01 13.18
C LYS A 154 -2.98 2.65 13.83
N THR A 155 -2.96 1.59 13.03
CA THR A 155 -2.80 0.22 13.52
C THR A 155 -2.31 -0.70 12.40
N TYR A 156 -1.69 -1.79 12.83
CA TYR A 156 -1.40 -2.96 12.01
C TYR A 156 -2.17 -4.16 12.55
N ILE A 157 -2.73 -4.97 11.66
CA ILE A 157 -3.45 -6.20 11.98
C ILE A 157 -2.76 -7.34 11.24
N ASN A 158 -2.20 -8.29 11.99
CA ASN A 158 -1.59 -9.49 11.41
C ASN A 158 -2.63 -10.27 10.61
N PHE A 159 -2.18 -10.92 9.53
CA PHE A 159 -3.05 -11.73 8.68
C PHE A 159 -3.88 -12.75 9.48
N ASP A 160 -3.23 -13.48 10.40
CA ASP A 160 -3.88 -14.53 11.21
C ASP A 160 -4.95 -14.02 12.19
N LEU A 161 -5.07 -12.70 12.35
CA LEU A 161 -6.09 -12.07 13.21
C LEU A 161 -7.27 -11.53 12.41
N LEU A 162 -7.27 -11.69 11.08
CA LEU A 162 -8.36 -11.27 10.23
C LEU A 162 -9.45 -12.34 10.23
N SER A 163 -10.70 -11.89 10.31
CA SER A 163 -11.85 -12.75 10.02
C SER A 163 -11.96 -13.05 8.52
N ASP A 164 -12.65 -14.13 8.16
CA ASP A 164 -12.87 -14.52 6.76
C ASP A 164 -13.47 -13.37 5.92
N ASP A 165 -14.40 -12.60 6.50
CA ASP A 165 -15.01 -11.45 5.83
C ASP A 165 -14.00 -10.33 5.60
N GLN A 166 -13.07 -10.10 6.53
CA GLN A 166 -11.97 -9.15 6.35
C GLN A 166 -10.95 -9.65 5.32
N ILE A 167 -10.68 -10.96 5.28
CA ILE A 167 -9.80 -11.54 4.26
C ILE A 167 -10.42 -11.32 2.87
N LYS A 168 -11.72 -11.63 2.69
CA LYS A 168 -12.44 -11.37 1.44
C LYS A 168 -12.42 -9.90 1.04
N GLN A 169 -12.62 -9.01 2.01
CA GLN A 169 -12.63 -7.57 1.78
C GLN A 169 -11.24 -7.07 1.33
N PHE A 170 -10.20 -7.43 2.07
CA PHE A 170 -8.86 -6.86 1.88
C PHE A 170 -8.03 -7.57 0.80
N TYR A 171 -8.22 -8.88 0.64
CA TYR A 171 -7.45 -9.75 -0.25
C TYR A 171 -8.28 -10.30 -1.42
N GLY A 172 -9.38 -9.61 -1.78
CA GLY A 172 -10.21 -9.95 -2.92
C GLY A 172 -9.46 -9.96 -4.26
N PHE A 173 -10.20 -10.06 -5.37
CA PHE A 173 -9.66 -10.36 -6.70
C PHE A 173 -8.50 -9.45 -7.16
N GLY A 174 -8.42 -8.20 -6.69
CA GLY A 174 -7.33 -7.25 -6.97
C GLY A 174 -6.01 -7.55 -6.25
N MET A 175 -6.11 -8.18 -5.07
CA MET A 175 -5.03 -8.34 -4.10
C MET A 175 -4.68 -9.79 -3.80
N ILE A 176 -5.25 -10.73 -4.54
CA ILE A 176 -5.14 -12.14 -4.25
C ILE A 176 -3.72 -12.70 -4.30
N SER A 177 -2.86 -12.10 -5.13
CA SER A 177 -1.43 -12.44 -5.18
C SER A 177 -0.67 -12.03 -3.92
N MET A 178 -1.31 -11.32 -2.98
CA MET A 178 -0.77 -11.03 -1.64
C MET A 178 -1.21 -12.06 -0.61
N LEU A 179 -2.11 -12.99 -0.92
CA LEU A 179 -2.44 -14.04 0.05
C LEU A 179 -1.18 -14.86 0.37
N PRO A 180 -0.93 -15.19 1.64
CA PRO A 180 0.14 -16.09 1.99
C PRO A 180 -0.08 -17.45 1.31
N LYS A 181 1.00 -18.08 0.85
CA LYS A 181 0.95 -19.31 0.07
C LYS A 181 0.28 -20.47 0.80
N GLU A 182 0.33 -20.45 2.13
CA GLU A 182 -0.30 -21.44 3.01
C GLU A 182 -1.83 -21.45 2.88
N TYR A 183 -2.41 -20.32 2.43
CA TYR A 183 -3.85 -20.17 2.19
C TYR A 183 -4.22 -20.33 0.71
N THR A 184 -3.27 -20.76 -0.14
CA THR A 184 -3.53 -21.07 -1.56
C THR A 184 -3.46 -22.58 -1.78
N ALA A 185 -4.58 -23.19 -2.13
CA ALA A 185 -4.67 -24.60 -2.48
C ALA A 185 -4.83 -24.78 -4.00
N ASN A 186 -4.17 -25.80 -4.55
CA ASN A 186 -4.31 -26.19 -5.96
C ASN A 186 -5.52 -27.12 -6.19
N ASP A 187 -6.08 -27.68 -5.11
CA ASP A 187 -7.25 -28.55 -5.17
C ASP A 187 -8.51 -27.73 -4.87
N ILE A 188 -9.50 -27.83 -5.76
CA ILE A 188 -10.79 -27.16 -5.66
C ILE A 188 -11.68 -27.90 -4.64
N LEU A 189 -11.48 -29.21 -4.49
CA LEU A 189 -12.28 -30.09 -3.63
C LEU A 189 -11.82 -29.96 -2.17
N GLY A 190 -12.19 -28.85 -1.54
CA GLY A 190 -11.86 -28.53 -0.15
C GLY A 190 -11.43 -27.09 0.07
N ALA A 191 -11.40 -26.27 -0.98
CA ALA A 191 -11.11 -24.85 -0.86
C ALA A 191 -12.33 -24.08 -0.35
N ASP A 192 -12.14 -23.24 0.68
CA ASP A 192 -13.19 -22.34 1.17
C ASP A 192 -13.59 -21.29 0.11
N PHE A 193 -12.70 -21.03 -0.87
CA PHE A 193 -12.93 -20.10 -1.98
C PHE A 193 -12.34 -20.63 -3.29
N VAL A 194 -13.12 -20.52 -4.38
CA VAL A 194 -12.70 -20.91 -5.73
C VAL A 194 -12.64 -19.68 -6.63
N LEU A 195 -11.52 -19.50 -7.34
CA LEU A 195 -11.32 -18.35 -8.22
C LEU A 195 -11.88 -18.62 -9.61
N SER A 196 -13.08 -18.11 -9.87
CA SER A 196 -13.66 -18.08 -11.22
C SER A 196 -12.88 -17.07 -12.07
N GLY A 197 -11.86 -17.54 -12.77
CA GLY A 197 -11.05 -16.74 -13.68
C GLY A 197 -10.00 -17.54 -14.46
N GLU A 198 -9.65 -18.75 -14.02
CA GLU A 198 -8.71 -19.63 -14.74
C GLU A 198 -9.26 -21.04 -15.03
N HIS A 199 -10.52 -21.33 -14.66
CA HIS A 199 -11.13 -22.67 -14.83
C HIS A 199 -12.58 -22.65 -15.35
N ASP A 200 -12.88 -21.82 -16.36
CA ASP A 200 -14.12 -22.01 -17.14
C ASP A 200 -14.10 -23.33 -17.95
N GLU A 201 -12.98 -24.05 -17.99
CA GLU A 201 -12.87 -25.34 -18.70
C GLU A 201 -13.43 -26.56 -17.95
N PHE A 202 -13.81 -26.44 -16.66
CA PHE A 202 -14.30 -27.59 -15.88
C PHE A 202 -15.80 -27.59 -15.57
N ILE A 203 -16.54 -26.54 -15.90
CA ILE A 203 -17.99 -26.50 -15.64
C ILE A 203 -18.80 -27.09 -16.80
N ASP A 204 -18.22 -27.24 -18.01
CA ASP A 204 -18.98 -27.67 -19.20
C ASP A 204 -19.03 -29.19 -19.45
N LYS A 205 -18.74 -30.03 -18.43
CA LYS A 205 -18.88 -31.50 -18.53
C LYS A 205 -19.72 -32.13 -17.42
N SER A 206 -20.78 -31.46 -17.01
CA SER A 206 -21.86 -32.09 -16.23
C SER A 206 -23.25 -31.71 -16.75
N GLY A 207 -23.39 -31.70 -18.08
CA GLY A 207 -24.68 -31.62 -18.76
C GLY A 207 -24.96 -32.89 -19.55
N VAL A 208 -25.76 -33.79 -18.94
CA VAL A 208 -26.39 -35.01 -19.50
C VAL A 208 -25.46 -36.19 -19.81
#